data_AF-A0A3S0SBV2-F1
#
_entry.id   AF-A0A3S0SBV2-F1
#
_cell.length_a   1.000
_cell.length_b   1.000
_cell.length_c   1.000
_cell.angle_alpha   90.00
_cell.angle_beta   90.00
_cell.angle_gamma   90.00
#
_symmetry.space_group_name_H-M   'P 1'
#
loop_
_entity.id
_entity.type
_entity.pdbx_description
1 polymer ?
#
loop_
_entity_poly.entity_id
_entity_poly.type
_entity_poly.pdbx_seq_one_letter_code
_entity_poly.pdbx_strand_id
1 'polypeptide(L)' 'MHKSLLEAIILLLFLGGLVGFAMALLKLFGGGTPEEYGVLGIGGGFWLISSAVAIAIRNKLA' A
#
# COMPACT_ATOMS: atom_id res chain seq x y z
N MET A 1 22.34 -7.47 -3.64
CA MET A 1 21.34 -8.37 -3.02
C MET A 1 20.37 -7.64 -2.08
N HIS A 2 20.85 -6.82 -1.13
CA HIS A 2 19.94 -6.02 -0.27
C HIS A 2 19.09 -5.01 -1.06
N LYS A 3 19.67 -4.28 -2.02
CA LYS A 3 18.95 -3.30 -2.84
C LYS A 3 17.85 -3.93 -3.72
N SER A 4 18.10 -5.11 -4.30
CA SER A 4 17.13 -5.84 -5.13
C SER A 4 15.97 -6.43 -4.32
N LEU A 5 16.25 -6.94 -3.10
CA LEU A 5 15.19 -7.39 -2.20
C LEU A 5 14.31 -6.23 -1.74
N LEU A 6 14.92 -5.08 -1.42
CA LEU A 6 14.19 -3.91 -0.98
C LEU A 6 13.32 -3.32 -2.09
N GLU A 7 13.79 -3.34 -3.34
CA GLU A 7 12.98 -2.98 -4.51
C GLU A 7 11.75 -3.89 -4.69
N ALA A 8 11.91 -5.20 -4.53
CA ALA A 8 10.79 -6.13 -4.58
C ALA A 8 9.77 -5.86 -3.46
N ILE A 9 10.23 -5.56 -2.24
CA ILE A 9 9.37 -5.20 -1.10
C ILE A 9 8.63 -3.90 -1.37
N ILE A 10 9.31 -2.87 -1.86
CA ILE A 10 8.69 -1.58 -2.22
C ILE A 10 7.57 -1.79 -3.23
N LEU A 11 7.84 -2.58 -4.28
CA LEU A 11 6.89 -2.85 -5.35
C LEU A 11 5.65 -3.61 -4.84
N LEU A 12 5.85 -4.66 -4.03
CA LEU A 12 4.77 -5.43 -3.42
C LEU A 12 3.88 -4.56 -2.54
N LEU A 13 4.49 -3.79 -1.63
CA LEU A 13 3.77 -2.90 -0.73
C LEU A 13 3.02 -1.81 -1.50
N PHE A 14 3.66 -1.25 -2.53
CA PHE A 14 3.05 -0.21 -3.35
C PHE A 14 1.84 -0.75 -4.13
N LEU A 15 2.00 -1.85 -4.86
CA LEU A 15 0.92 -2.42 -5.67
C LEU A 15 -0.23 -2.93 -4.82
N GLY A 16 0.05 -3.67 -3.74
CA GLY A 16 -0.99 -4.15 -2.83
C GLY A 16 -1.71 -3.00 -2.12
N GLY A 17 -0.98 -1.96 -1.71
CA GLY A 17 -1.56 -0.77 -1.11
C GLY A 17 -2.44 0.02 -2.08
N LEU A 18 -1.97 0.20 -3.33
CA LEU A 18 -2.72 0.88 -4.38
C LEU A 18 -4.01 0.13 -4.73
N VAL A 19 -3.95 -1.20 -4.86
CA VAL A 19 -5.13 -2.04 -5.12
C VAL A 19 -6.11 -1.93 -3.96
N GLY A 20 -5.66 -2.11 -2.72
CA GLY A 20 -6.52 -2.02 -1.53
C GLY A 20 -7.22 -0.66 -1.44
N PHE A 21 -6.46 0.42 -1.63
CA PHE A 21 -7.00 1.78 -1.57
C PHE A 21 -7.97 2.06 -2.74
N ALA A 22 -7.65 1.66 -3.96
CA ALA A 22 -8.54 1.82 -5.11
C ALA A 22 -9.85 1.03 -4.92
N MET A 23 -9.78 -0.20 -4.43
CA MET A 23 -10.97 -1.01 -4.12
C MET A 23 -11.82 -0.36 -3.02
N ALA A 24 -11.19 0.26 -2.02
CA ALA A 24 -11.90 1.02 -0.99
C ALA A 24 -12.68 2.20 -1.58
N LEU A 25 -12.08 2.95 -2.51
CA LEU A 25 -12.77 4.05 -3.20
C LEU A 25 -13.94 3.53 -4.05
N LEU A 26 -13.73 2.44 -4.80
CA LEU A 26 -14.81 1.83 -5.58
C LEU A 26 -15.96 1.37 -4.69
N LYS A 27 -15.68 0.82 -3.51
CA LYS A 27 -16.70 0.44 -2.53
C LYS A 27 -17.38 1.66 -1.91
N LEU A 28 -16.63 2.68 -1.53
CA LEU A 28 -17.16 3.91 -0.95
C LEU A 28 -18.15 4.61 -1.89
N PHE A 29 -17.77 4.77 -3.17
CA PHE A 29 -18.61 5.44 -4.17
C PHE A 29 -19.63 4.51 -4.84
N GLY A 30 -19.44 3.19 -4.73
CA GLY A 30 -20.33 2.17 -5.28
C GLY A 30 -21.41 1.67 -4.32
N GLY A 31 -21.51 2.24 -3.11
CA GLY A 31 -22.54 1.87 -2.12
C GLY A 31 -22.20 0.68 -1.22
N GLY A 32 -20.92 0.35 -1.06
CA GLY A 32 -20.44 -0.64 -0.09
C GLY A 32 -20.59 -0.18 1.35
N THR A 33 -20.50 -1.11 2.30
CA THR A 33 -20.69 -0.79 3.73
C THR A 33 -19.46 -0.08 4.33
N PRO A 34 -19.62 0.67 5.44
CA PRO A 34 -18.51 1.29 6.16
C PRO A 34 -17.38 0.34 6.53
N GLU A 35 -17.71 -0.89 6.88
CA GLU A 35 -16.71 -1.91 7.20
C GLU A 35 -15.92 -2.33 5.95
N GLU A 36 -16.57 -2.48 4.79
CA GLU A 36 -15.91 -2.90 3.55
C GLU A 36 -14.90 -1.86 3.05
N TYR A 37 -15.34 -0.61 2.86
CA TYR A 37 -14.43 0.45 2.38
C TYR A 37 -13.45 0.88 3.47
N GLY A 38 -13.83 0.78 4.75
CA GLY A 38 -12.97 1.11 5.89
C GLY A 38 -11.78 0.17 6.00
N VAL A 39 -12.01 -1.14 6.02
CA VAL A 39 -10.95 -2.15 6.11
C VAL A 39 -10.01 -2.09 4.90
N LEU A 40 -10.57 -2.00 3.68
CA LEU A 40 -9.78 -1.91 2.46
C LEU A 40 -8.97 -0.61 2.39
N GLY A 41 -9.57 0.52 2.78
CA GLY A 41 -8.94 1.83 2.71
C GLY A 41 -7.80 1.98 3.71
N ILE A 42 -8.04 1.57 4.96
CA ILE A 42 -7.05 1.59 6.02
C ILE A 42 -5.94 0.58 5.72
N GLY A 43 -6.29 -0.66 5.35
CA GLY A 43 -5.32 -1.70 4.99
C GLY A 43 -4.44 -1.30 3.81
N GLY A 44 -5.05 -0.80 2.73
CA GLY A 44 -4.34 -0.27 1.56
C GLY A 44 -3.46 0.93 1.90
N GLY A 45 -3.97 1.86 2.71
CA GLY A 45 -3.21 3.01 3.20
C GLY A 45 -1.96 2.63 4.00
N PHE A 46 -2.08 1.66 4.92
CA PHE A 46 -0.92 1.17 5.68
C PHE A 46 0.14 0.51 4.81
N TRP A 47 -0.27 -0.21 3.77
CA TRP A 47 0.65 -0.77 2.77
C TRP A 47 1.39 0.33 2.00
N LEU A 48 0.68 1.40 1.57
CA LEU A 48 1.31 2.54 0.90
C LEU A 48 2.30 3.28 1.80
N ILE A 49 1.94 3.51 3.08
CA ILE A 49 2.84 4.10 4.08
C ILE A 49 4.07 3.21 4.27
N SER A 50 3.88 1.89 4.37
CA SER A 50 4.98 0.93 4.50
C SER A 50 5.91 0.95 3.28
N SER A 51 5.36 1.10 2.08
CA SER A 51 6.13 1.29 0.85
C SER A 51 6.98 2.56 0.91
N ALA A 52 6.41 3.69 1.35
CA ALA A 52 7.14 4.94 1.53
C ALA A 52 8.29 4.82 2.55
N VAL A 53 8.06 4.11 3.67
CA VAL A 53 9.11 3.80 4.66
C VAL A 53 10.21 2.93 4.05
N ALA A 54 9.86 1.89 3.28
CA ALA A 54 10.84 1.04 2.61
C ALA A 54 11.70 1.83 1.60
N ILE A 55 11.10 2.77 0.84
CA ILE A 55 11.84 3.70 -0.03
C ILE A 55 12.79 4.59 0.78
N ALA A 56 12.33 5.14 1.90
CA ALA A 56 13.17 5.98 2.77
C ALA A 56 14.38 5.19 3.32
N ILE A 57 14.19 3.93 3.72
CA ILE A 57 15.27 3.03 4.14
C ILE A 57 16.23 2.77 2.97
N ARG A 58 15.72 2.46 1.77
CA ARG A 58 16.54 2.24 0.56
C ARG A 58 17.46 3.41 0.28
N ASN A 59 16.93 4.63 0.36
CA ASN A 59 17.66 5.85 0.07
C ASN A 59 18.73 6.17 1.13
N LYS A 60 18.55 5.73 2.38
CA LYS A 60 19.56 5.87 3.44
C LYS A 60 20.67 4.82 3.37
N LEU A 61 20.37 3.65 2.82
CA LEU A 61 21.35 2.59 2.54
C LEU A 61 22.03 2.76 1.16
N ALA A 62 21.58 3.74 0.38
CA ALA A 62 22.04 3.97 -0.99
C ALA A 62 23.48 4.49 -1.01
#